data_AF-A0A9E1Q126-F1
#
_entry.id   AF-A0A9E1Q126-F1
#
_cell.length_a   1.000
_cell.length_b   1.000
_cell.length_c   1.000
_cell.angle_alpha   90.00
_cell.angle_beta   90.00
_cell.angle_gamma   90.00
#
_symmetry.space_group_name_H-M   'P 1'
#
loop_
_entity.id
_entity.type
_entity.pdbx_description
1 polymer ?
#
loop_
_entity_poly.entity_id
_entity_poly.type
_entity_poly.pdbx_seq_one_letter_code
_entity_poly.pdbx_strand_id
1 'polypeptide(L)'
;MTEKCPGGQEKISPVDHQWIWIFPVSAFRWLWVPLALHLQKRMGFKALLVVATEQDRKYYLNIADGVLGADQVAVMPDYLAMAASGGDEDEVTLINRARAYEERFGITIMRDIVQSDRHLGRGFMPGWNRLPGSHAADRSTPASVLRACFQQADYYDALAVSRPPALIVANGSGHGVATKHVPMLCREANVPFRSLSMGRISSYYFWSDNEFDRNTALEKHIESFGSVSAAAIETAQKAIQPTTASVIFTKANSQDQTLIRAISNAALALIRHAYMRIRGYSKAQHGYRSLSKAYSCLRTFSDWRYLHGPDCLSLDQLPSYRDIVFFPLQAEPEVSIQGQSPECSHQAVLIHEICLSLPANALLVVKEHPVQIGRRPREIYELIKGMPNAVLVVPGESSLAIIARSRLVCTINSSAAYEAAMLGKTVAVFSHHGVINAVPHVHRIDVSECLRKIPELLRDDDAESVVRRKLDGARAYYAIQSFCMDLTSLNMYGRSSAPVDAELDVLSNALLESVASQIPLASLRPHPGVINAIL
;
A
#
# COMPACT_ATOMS: atom_id res chain seq x y z
N MET A 1 -65.60 16.34 21.43
CA MET A 1 -65.63 15.26 20.42
C MET A 1 -64.22 15.07 19.90
N THR A 2 -63.81 13.82 19.93
CA THR A 2 -62.51 13.26 19.58
C THR A 2 -62.12 13.51 18.12
N GLU A 3 -60.85 13.81 17.88
CA GLU A 3 -60.06 13.07 16.88
C GLU A 3 -58.56 13.19 17.17
N LYS A 4 -57.97 12.05 17.55
CA LYS A 4 -56.52 11.83 17.65
C LYS A 4 -56.03 11.47 16.25
N CYS A 5 -55.06 12.22 15.71
CA CYS A 5 -54.19 11.71 14.65
C CYS A 5 -53.03 10.93 15.28
N PRO A 6 -52.80 9.65 14.94
CA PRO A 6 -51.63 8.89 15.35
C PRO A 6 -50.54 9.00 14.26
N GLY A 7 -49.31 9.31 14.67
CA GLY A 7 -48.16 9.32 13.75
C GLY A 7 -47.22 10.48 13.98
N GLY A 8 -46.77 10.66 15.23
CA GLY A 8 -45.59 11.47 15.50
C GLY A 8 -44.38 10.76 14.92
N GLN A 9 -44.03 11.07 13.67
CA GLN A 9 -42.64 10.97 13.26
C GLN A 9 -41.89 12.03 14.07
N GLU A 10 -41.17 11.58 15.11
CA GLU A 10 -40.08 12.36 15.66
C GLU A 10 -39.24 12.85 14.47
N LYS A 11 -39.12 14.17 14.32
CA LYS A 11 -38.07 14.73 13.48
C LYS A 11 -36.75 14.38 14.15
N ILE A 12 -36.22 13.22 13.82
CA ILE A 12 -34.93 12.73 14.29
C ILE A 12 -33.87 13.73 13.79
N SER A 13 -33.06 14.23 14.72
CA SER A 13 -31.96 15.14 14.42
C SER A 13 -31.00 14.49 13.41
N PRO A 14 -30.55 15.20 12.36
CA PRO A 14 -29.60 14.67 11.38
C PRO A 14 -28.25 14.22 11.96
N VAL A 15 -27.97 14.53 13.23
CA VAL A 15 -26.71 14.24 13.92
C VAL A 15 -26.67 12.81 14.50
N ASP A 16 -27.83 12.21 14.82
CA ASP A 16 -27.90 10.90 15.50
C ASP A 16 -27.56 9.68 14.61
N HIS A 17 -27.35 9.91 13.31
CA HIS A 17 -27.12 8.87 12.30
C HIS A 17 -25.80 9.00 11.53
N GLN A 18 -24.88 9.85 11.95
CA GLN A 18 -23.62 10.05 11.23
C GLN A 18 -22.54 9.09 11.72
N TRP A 19 -21.88 8.41 10.78
CA TRP A 19 -20.88 7.40 11.10
C TRP A 19 -19.49 7.77 10.60
N ILE A 20 -18.46 7.42 11.38
CA ILE A 20 -17.06 7.40 10.95
C ILE A 20 -16.68 5.94 10.78
N TRP A 21 -16.45 5.48 9.56
CA TRP A 21 -15.99 4.11 9.36
C TRP A 21 -14.49 4.06 9.54
N ILE A 22 -14.05 3.09 10.34
CA ILE A 22 -12.64 2.88 10.67
C ILE A 22 -12.28 1.47 10.23
N PHE A 23 -11.27 1.35 9.36
CA PHE A 23 -10.76 0.08 8.85
C PHE A 23 -9.46 -0.27 9.57
N PRO A 24 -9.54 -0.98 10.71
CA PRO A 24 -8.37 -1.30 11.49
C PRO A 24 -7.48 -2.35 10.83
N VAL A 25 -6.16 -2.16 10.91
CA VAL A 25 -5.17 -3.18 10.54
C VAL A 25 -4.53 -3.81 11.77
N SER A 26 -4.22 -5.11 11.67
CA SER A 26 -3.67 -5.89 12.78
C SER A 26 -2.33 -5.38 13.29
N ALA A 27 -1.54 -4.72 12.44
CA ALA A 27 -0.24 -4.17 12.80
C ALA A 27 -0.33 -3.08 13.88
N PHE A 28 -1.44 -2.31 13.91
CA PHE A 28 -1.64 -1.18 14.81
C PHE A 28 -2.88 -1.38 15.70
N ARG A 29 -3.12 -2.62 16.17
CA ARG A 29 -4.26 -2.96 17.03
C ARG A 29 -4.41 -2.06 18.26
N TRP A 30 -3.29 -1.58 18.80
CA TRP A 30 -3.23 -0.68 19.95
C TRP A 30 -3.85 0.72 19.70
N LEU A 31 -4.02 1.13 18.43
CA LEU A 31 -4.44 2.48 18.05
C LEU A 31 -5.94 2.62 17.82
N TRP A 32 -6.58 1.63 17.20
CA TRP A 32 -7.85 1.86 16.49
C TRP A 32 -9.05 2.16 17.40
N VAL A 33 -9.18 1.48 18.52
CA VAL A 33 -10.28 1.75 19.48
C VAL A 33 -10.08 3.12 20.15
N PRO A 34 -8.89 3.46 20.71
CA PRO A 34 -8.62 4.79 21.24
C PRO A 34 -8.88 5.92 20.23
N LEU A 35 -8.40 5.77 18.98
CA LEU A 35 -8.63 6.75 17.93
C LEU A 35 -10.10 6.88 17.55
N ALA A 36 -10.84 5.77 17.48
CA ALA A 36 -12.28 5.75 17.20
C ALA A 36 -13.08 6.57 18.22
N LEU A 37 -12.83 6.32 19.51
CA LEU A 37 -13.50 7.00 20.60
C LEU A 37 -13.15 8.49 20.64
N HIS A 38 -11.88 8.81 20.39
CA HIS A 38 -11.40 10.18 20.34
C HIS A 38 -12.07 10.97 19.19
N LEU A 39 -12.16 10.40 17.99
CA LEU A 39 -12.86 11.02 16.86
C LEU A 39 -14.37 11.17 17.11
N GLN A 40 -15.00 10.16 17.70
CA GLN A 40 -16.42 10.22 18.10
C GLN A 40 -16.68 11.38 19.05
N LYS A 41 -15.81 11.58 20.05
CA LYS A 41 -15.90 12.72 20.99
C LYS A 41 -15.72 14.07 20.29
N ARG A 42 -14.80 14.17 19.33
CA ARG A 42 -14.48 15.44 18.65
C ARG A 42 -15.48 15.85 17.57
N MET A 43 -16.04 14.88 16.85
CA MET A 43 -16.94 15.13 15.72
C MET A 43 -18.41 14.98 16.08
N GLY A 44 -18.74 14.29 17.18
CA GLY A 44 -20.10 13.96 17.56
C GLY A 44 -20.74 12.84 16.71
N PHE A 45 -19.95 12.14 15.88
CA PHE A 45 -20.39 11.05 15.02
C PHE A 45 -20.08 9.69 15.65
N LYS A 46 -20.90 8.67 15.39
CA LYS A 46 -20.64 7.31 15.89
C LYS A 46 -19.49 6.66 15.12
N ALA A 47 -18.52 6.08 15.81
CA ALA A 47 -17.50 5.28 15.16
C ALA A 47 -18.05 3.88 14.79
N LEU A 48 -17.69 3.39 13.61
CA LEU A 48 -17.93 2.02 13.15
C LEU A 48 -16.61 1.36 12.78
N LEU A 49 -16.19 0.36 13.55
CA LEU A 49 -15.04 -0.47 13.17
C LEU A 49 -15.49 -1.53 12.16
N VAL A 50 -14.92 -1.52 10.97
CA VAL A 50 -15.18 -2.54 9.94
C VAL A 50 -14.02 -3.52 9.89
N VAL A 51 -14.21 -4.71 10.47
CA VAL A 51 -13.15 -5.69 10.73
C VAL A 51 -13.23 -6.90 9.79
N ALA A 52 -12.11 -7.57 9.58
CA ALA A 52 -12.00 -8.69 8.63
C ALA A 52 -12.68 -9.98 9.11
N THR A 53 -12.74 -10.21 10.43
CA THR A 53 -13.18 -11.49 10.99
C THR A 53 -13.99 -11.33 12.27
N GLU A 54 -14.80 -12.32 12.59
CA GLU A 54 -15.53 -12.38 13.87
C GLU A 54 -14.57 -12.45 15.07
N GLN A 55 -13.37 -13.02 14.89
CA GLN A 55 -12.33 -13.00 15.91
C GLN A 55 -11.78 -11.59 16.14
N ASP A 56 -11.59 -10.79 15.08
CA ASP A 56 -11.23 -9.39 15.23
C ASP A 56 -12.35 -8.60 15.92
N ARG A 57 -13.62 -8.90 15.61
CA ARG A 57 -14.75 -8.28 16.31
C ARG A 57 -14.72 -8.57 17.80
N LYS A 58 -14.56 -9.84 18.19
CA LYS A 58 -14.42 -10.24 19.60
C LYS A 58 -13.23 -9.55 20.28
N TYR A 59 -12.10 -9.46 19.58
CA TYR A 59 -10.91 -8.79 20.07
C TYR A 59 -11.17 -7.31 20.35
N TYR A 60 -11.73 -6.57 19.39
CA TYR A 60 -11.98 -5.14 19.55
C TYR A 60 -13.09 -4.82 20.54
N LEU A 61 -14.15 -5.64 20.62
CA LEU A 61 -15.19 -5.50 21.65
C LEU A 61 -14.63 -5.72 23.06
N ASN A 62 -13.73 -6.70 23.23
CA ASN A 62 -13.09 -6.96 24.51
C ASN A 62 -12.17 -5.79 24.93
N ILE A 63 -11.39 -5.24 24.00
CA ILE A 63 -10.50 -4.10 24.29
C ILE A 63 -11.29 -2.80 24.52
N ALA A 64 -12.44 -2.65 23.88
CA ALA A 64 -13.30 -1.51 24.10
C ALA A 64 -13.99 -1.54 25.47
N ASP A 65 -13.96 -2.67 26.19
CA ASP A 65 -14.48 -2.83 27.56
C ASP A 65 -15.89 -2.21 27.76
N GLY A 66 -16.79 -2.49 26.81
CA GLY A 66 -18.17 -1.98 26.83
C GLY A 66 -18.36 -0.54 26.36
N VAL A 67 -17.30 0.20 26.03
CA VAL A 67 -17.38 1.58 25.50
C VAL A 67 -17.88 1.61 24.05
N LEU A 68 -17.53 0.60 23.24
CA LEU A 68 -18.10 0.42 21.90
C LEU A 68 -19.23 -0.60 21.94
N GLY A 69 -20.39 -0.21 21.40
CA GLY A 69 -21.53 -1.10 21.23
C GLY A 69 -21.27 -2.21 20.21
N ALA A 70 -22.02 -3.32 20.32
CA ALA A 70 -21.93 -4.44 19.38
C ALA A 70 -22.34 -4.06 17.95
N ASP A 71 -23.12 -2.98 17.79
CA ASP A 71 -23.56 -2.36 16.54
C ASP A 71 -22.49 -1.44 15.90
N GLN A 72 -21.47 -1.07 16.67
CA GLN A 72 -20.31 -0.24 16.27
C GLN A 72 -19.12 -1.08 15.78
N VAL A 73 -19.27 -2.40 15.68
CA VAL A 73 -18.26 -3.29 15.09
C VAL A 73 -18.91 -4.22 14.08
N ALA A 74 -18.66 -3.95 12.79
CA ALA A 74 -19.17 -4.72 11.66
C ALA A 74 -18.09 -5.65 11.10
N VAL A 75 -18.48 -6.86 10.72
CA VAL A 75 -17.58 -7.86 10.12
C VAL A 75 -17.85 -7.92 8.62
N MET A 76 -16.82 -7.71 7.81
CA MET A 76 -16.93 -7.87 6.36
C MET A 76 -17.06 -9.35 5.97
N PRO A 77 -17.68 -9.67 4.82
CA PRO A 77 -17.77 -11.05 4.35
C PRO A 77 -16.40 -11.69 4.14
N ASP A 78 -16.30 -13.01 4.36
CA ASP A 78 -15.08 -13.75 4.04
C ASP A 78 -15.00 -14.00 2.53
N TYR A 79 -14.44 -13.03 1.80
CA TYR A 79 -14.31 -13.12 0.34
C TYR A 79 -13.44 -14.29 -0.12
N LEU A 80 -12.49 -14.76 0.72
CA LEU A 80 -11.66 -15.92 0.39
C LEU A 80 -12.46 -17.21 0.47
N ALA A 81 -13.33 -17.33 1.47
CA ALA A 81 -14.29 -18.43 1.54
C ALA A 81 -15.20 -18.43 0.32
N MET A 82 -15.76 -17.28 -0.04
CA MET A 82 -16.65 -17.13 -1.21
C MET A 82 -15.95 -17.49 -2.52
N ALA A 83 -14.72 -16.99 -2.71
CA ALA A 83 -13.92 -17.34 -3.88
C ALA A 83 -13.64 -18.86 -3.93
N ALA A 84 -13.51 -19.52 -2.78
CA ALA A 84 -13.23 -20.96 -2.69
C ALA A 84 -14.46 -21.87 -2.84
N SER A 85 -15.67 -21.39 -2.50
CA SER A 85 -16.88 -22.20 -2.40
C SER A 85 -17.69 -22.30 -3.70
N GLY A 86 -17.38 -21.48 -4.71
CA GLY A 86 -18.20 -21.42 -5.93
C GLY A 86 -19.58 -20.78 -5.68
N GLY A 87 -20.53 -21.02 -6.57
CA GLY A 87 -21.89 -20.48 -6.49
C GLY A 87 -22.69 -20.75 -7.76
N ASP A 88 -24.01 -20.68 -7.65
CA ASP A 88 -24.96 -21.09 -8.69
C ASP A 88 -25.43 -19.93 -9.60
N GLU A 89 -24.94 -18.71 -9.34
CA GLU A 89 -25.27 -17.55 -10.17
C GLU A 89 -24.79 -17.75 -11.60
N ASP A 90 -25.69 -17.49 -12.55
CA ASP A 90 -25.47 -17.62 -13.98
C ASP A 90 -24.31 -16.73 -14.46
N GLU A 91 -23.44 -17.29 -15.28
CA GLU A 91 -22.20 -16.63 -15.72
C GLU A 91 -22.49 -15.41 -16.62
N VAL A 92 -23.55 -15.47 -17.44
CA VAL A 92 -23.95 -14.34 -18.29
C VAL A 92 -24.41 -13.16 -17.43
N THR A 93 -25.20 -13.46 -16.39
CA THR A 93 -25.65 -12.46 -15.41
C THR A 93 -24.47 -11.81 -14.69
N LEU A 94 -23.50 -12.62 -14.22
CA LEU A 94 -22.28 -12.12 -13.58
C LEU A 94 -21.45 -11.23 -14.50
N ILE A 95 -21.29 -11.60 -15.76
CA ILE A 95 -20.54 -10.81 -16.75
C ILE A 95 -21.24 -9.49 -17.06
N ASN A 96 -22.57 -9.49 -17.22
CA ASN A 96 -23.33 -8.26 -17.44
C ASN A 96 -23.22 -7.32 -16.25
N ARG A 97 -23.30 -7.86 -15.03
CA ARG A 97 -23.07 -7.11 -13.80
C ARG A 97 -21.64 -6.56 -13.72
N ALA A 98 -20.64 -7.33 -14.13
CA ALA A 98 -19.25 -6.88 -14.20
C ALA A 98 -19.09 -5.69 -15.13
N ARG A 99 -19.66 -5.74 -16.34
CA ARG A 99 -19.61 -4.65 -17.30
C ARG A 99 -20.25 -3.37 -16.75
N ALA A 100 -21.44 -3.49 -16.17
CA ALA A 100 -22.13 -2.34 -15.56
C ALA A 100 -21.32 -1.75 -14.39
N TYR A 101 -20.68 -2.59 -13.59
CA TYR A 101 -19.82 -2.17 -12.48
C TYR A 101 -18.55 -1.45 -12.97
N GLU A 102 -17.89 -2.01 -13.99
CA GLU A 102 -16.72 -1.41 -14.63
C GLU A 102 -17.05 -0.06 -15.27
N GLU A 103 -18.20 0.05 -15.94
CA GLU A 103 -18.71 1.30 -16.52
C GLU A 103 -19.03 2.34 -15.43
N ARG A 104 -19.76 1.96 -14.37
CA ARG A 104 -20.11 2.85 -13.25
C ARG A 104 -18.88 3.52 -12.64
N PHE A 105 -17.79 2.77 -12.44
CA PHE A 105 -16.61 3.26 -11.73
C PHE A 105 -15.44 3.64 -12.64
N GLY A 106 -15.51 3.38 -13.95
CA GLY A 106 -14.44 3.63 -14.89
C GLY A 106 -13.17 2.81 -14.60
N ILE A 107 -13.33 1.54 -14.24
CA ILE A 107 -12.23 0.64 -13.85
C ILE A 107 -12.25 -0.67 -14.65
N THR A 108 -11.23 -1.50 -14.46
CA THR A 108 -11.24 -2.91 -14.84
C THR A 108 -11.10 -3.77 -13.59
N ILE A 109 -12.08 -4.62 -13.29
CA ILE A 109 -12.12 -5.42 -12.04
C ILE A 109 -10.83 -6.22 -11.85
N MET A 110 -10.36 -6.87 -12.91
CA MET A 110 -9.16 -7.71 -12.84
C MET A 110 -7.91 -6.91 -12.49
N ARG A 111 -7.76 -5.69 -13.05
CA ARG A 111 -6.59 -4.84 -12.86
C ARG A 111 -6.66 -4.06 -11.54
N ASP A 112 -7.79 -3.44 -11.27
CA ASP A 112 -7.93 -2.49 -10.16
C ASP A 112 -8.29 -3.18 -8.84
N ILE A 113 -8.96 -4.34 -8.88
CA ILE A 113 -9.41 -5.07 -7.69
C ILE A 113 -8.59 -6.35 -7.52
N VAL A 114 -8.66 -7.28 -8.48
CA VAL A 114 -8.17 -8.67 -8.27
C VAL A 114 -6.64 -8.74 -8.27
N GLN A 115 -5.94 -8.04 -9.17
CA GLN A 115 -4.49 -8.08 -9.31
C GLN A 115 -3.75 -7.69 -8.01
N SER A 116 -4.30 -6.76 -7.24
CA SER A 116 -3.72 -6.31 -5.97
C SER A 116 -3.97 -7.28 -4.79
N ASP A 117 -4.83 -8.27 -4.97
CA ASP A 117 -5.12 -9.28 -3.96
C ASP A 117 -3.99 -10.32 -3.85
N ARG A 118 -3.47 -10.52 -2.63
CA ARG A 118 -2.33 -11.43 -2.39
C ARG A 118 -2.64 -12.90 -2.66
N HIS A 119 -3.91 -13.29 -2.69
CA HIS A 119 -4.34 -14.65 -2.96
C HIS A 119 -4.85 -14.78 -4.39
N LEU A 120 -5.87 -14.01 -4.74
CA LEU A 120 -6.59 -14.12 -6.01
C LEU A 120 -5.83 -13.48 -7.18
N GLY A 121 -5.03 -12.44 -6.91
CA GLY A 121 -4.21 -11.76 -7.90
C GLY A 121 -2.93 -12.51 -8.28
N ARG A 122 -2.59 -13.61 -7.57
CA ARG A 122 -1.33 -14.34 -7.77
C ARG A 122 -1.09 -14.76 -9.22
N GLY A 123 -2.15 -15.11 -9.95
CA GLY A 123 -2.08 -15.61 -11.33
C GLY A 123 -1.61 -14.57 -12.34
N PHE A 124 -1.71 -13.28 -12.01
CA PHE A 124 -1.22 -12.20 -12.85
C PHE A 124 0.28 -11.93 -12.67
N MET A 125 0.94 -12.59 -11.72
CA MET A 125 2.34 -12.31 -11.39
C MET A 125 3.31 -13.25 -12.10
N PRO A 126 4.42 -12.73 -12.66
CA PRO A 126 5.53 -13.57 -13.09
C PRO A 126 6.03 -14.43 -11.92
N GLY A 127 6.03 -15.76 -12.11
CA GLY A 127 6.41 -16.67 -11.03
C GLY A 127 5.31 -16.99 -10.02
N TRP A 128 4.04 -16.83 -10.40
CA TRP A 128 2.88 -17.21 -9.59
C TRP A 128 3.01 -18.59 -8.94
N ASN A 129 3.64 -19.55 -9.62
CA ASN A 129 3.88 -20.92 -9.16
C ASN A 129 4.88 -21.01 -8.00
N ARG A 130 5.70 -19.97 -7.77
CA ARG A 130 6.61 -19.87 -6.63
C ARG A 130 5.99 -19.09 -5.47
N LEU A 131 4.88 -18.38 -5.63
CA LEU A 131 4.18 -17.81 -4.47
C LEU A 131 3.60 -18.95 -3.59
N PRO A 132 3.57 -18.82 -2.25
CA PRO A 132 2.91 -19.82 -1.42
C PRO A 132 1.45 -19.98 -1.88
N GLY A 133 1.06 -21.19 -2.27
CA GLY A 133 -0.32 -21.45 -2.69
C GLY A 133 -1.32 -21.22 -1.55
N SER A 134 -2.54 -20.80 -1.87
CA SER A 134 -3.66 -20.68 -0.92
C SER A 134 -4.85 -21.50 -1.37
N HIS A 135 -5.63 -21.98 -0.40
CA HIS A 135 -6.81 -22.79 -0.67
C HIS A 135 -7.85 -22.06 -1.52
N ALA A 136 -8.07 -20.76 -1.27
CA ALA A 136 -8.99 -19.95 -2.07
C ALA A 136 -8.54 -19.84 -3.53
N ALA A 137 -7.28 -19.48 -3.76
CA ALA A 137 -6.79 -19.27 -5.11
C ALA A 137 -6.63 -20.56 -5.93
N ASP A 138 -6.49 -21.72 -5.26
CA ASP A 138 -6.44 -23.03 -5.93
C ASP A 138 -7.83 -23.52 -6.36
N ARG A 139 -8.89 -23.06 -5.69
CA ARG A 139 -10.28 -23.50 -5.92
C ARG A 139 -11.13 -22.48 -6.66
N SER A 140 -10.65 -21.25 -6.76
CA SER A 140 -11.39 -20.17 -7.39
C SER A 140 -11.53 -20.37 -8.90
N THR A 141 -12.69 -19.99 -9.42
CA THR A 141 -12.96 -19.82 -10.85
C THR A 141 -13.14 -18.33 -11.15
N PRO A 142 -13.06 -17.89 -12.41
CA PRO A 142 -13.36 -16.49 -12.76
C PRO A 142 -14.72 -16.03 -12.20
N ALA A 143 -15.76 -16.85 -12.32
CA ALA A 143 -17.08 -16.57 -11.77
C ALA A 143 -17.09 -16.45 -10.24
N SER A 144 -16.39 -17.32 -9.50
CA SER A 144 -16.35 -17.21 -8.03
C SER A 144 -15.56 -15.99 -7.55
N VAL A 145 -14.54 -15.55 -8.28
CA VAL A 145 -13.82 -14.29 -8.00
C VAL A 145 -14.72 -13.08 -8.22
N LEU A 146 -15.49 -13.04 -9.31
CA LEU A 146 -16.45 -11.96 -9.56
C LEU A 146 -17.52 -11.92 -8.46
N ARG A 147 -18.08 -13.07 -8.07
CA ARG A 147 -19.00 -13.16 -6.93
C ARG A 147 -18.40 -12.64 -5.63
N ALA A 148 -17.14 -12.98 -5.34
CA ALA A 148 -16.45 -12.47 -4.16
C ALA A 148 -16.31 -10.93 -4.20
N CYS A 149 -16.02 -10.35 -5.38
CA CYS A 149 -15.98 -8.89 -5.56
C CYS A 149 -17.35 -8.25 -5.34
N PHE A 150 -18.40 -8.82 -5.93
CA PHE A 150 -19.75 -8.30 -5.81
C PHE A 150 -20.34 -8.45 -4.41
N GLN A 151 -20.04 -9.55 -3.71
CA GLN A 151 -20.44 -9.70 -2.33
C GLN A 151 -19.85 -8.60 -1.44
N GLN A 152 -18.59 -8.21 -1.67
CA GLN A 152 -17.97 -7.09 -0.97
C GLN A 152 -18.64 -5.77 -1.35
N ALA A 153 -18.90 -5.55 -2.64
CA ALA A 153 -19.59 -4.35 -3.11
C ALA A 153 -20.98 -4.21 -2.46
N ASP A 154 -21.82 -5.25 -2.57
CA ASP A 154 -23.17 -5.30 -2.00
C ASP A 154 -23.16 -5.08 -0.49
N TYR A 155 -22.19 -5.68 0.20
CA TYR A 155 -22.03 -5.49 1.63
C TYR A 155 -21.79 -4.02 1.98
N TYR A 156 -20.88 -3.35 1.28
CA TYR A 156 -20.56 -1.95 1.56
C TYR A 156 -21.66 -1.00 1.11
N ASP A 157 -22.34 -1.26 -0.01
CA ASP A 157 -23.53 -0.52 -0.43
C ASP A 157 -24.64 -0.61 0.65
N ALA A 158 -24.96 -1.82 1.12
CA ALA A 158 -25.93 -2.03 2.19
C ALA A 158 -25.48 -1.43 3.53
N LEU A 159 -24.17 -1.46 3.83
CA LEU A 159 -23.61 -0.85 5.02
C LEU A 159 -23.73 0.67 4.95
N ALA A 160 -23.51 1.29 3.78
CA ALA A 160 -23.65 2.73 3.57
C ALA A 160 -25.12 3.19 3.69
N VAL A 161 -26.08 2.34 3.33
CA VAL A 161 -27.51 2.62 3.58
C VAL A 161 -27.83 2.55 5.07
N SER A 162 -27.41 1.48 5.75
CA SER A 162 -27.75 1.26 7.17
C SER A 162 -26.96 2.13 8.15
N ARG A 163 -25.73 2.51 7.80
CA ARG A 163 -24.78 3.27 8.61
C ARG A 163 -24.03 4.27 7.73
N PRO A 164 -24.69 5.36 7.29
CA PRO A 164 -24.14 6.27 6.30
C PRO A 164 -22.86 6.95 6.79
N PRO A 165 -21.73 6.78 6.07
CA PRO A 165 -20.47 7.36 6.47
C PRO A 165 -20.44 8.86 6.16
N ALA A 166 -19.94 9.64 7.11
CA ALA A 166 -19.52 11.03 6.92
C ALA A 166 -18.00 11.15 6.71
N LEU A 167 -17.24 10.13 7.10
CA LEU A 167 -15.78 10.04 6.96
C LEU A 167 -15.36 8.57 6.96
N ILE A 168 -14.42 8.21 6.10
CA ILE A 168 -13.71 6.92 6.14
C ILE A 168 -12.28 7.14 6.62
N VAL A 169 -11.86 6.37 7.62
CA VAL A 169 -10.51 6.34 8.17
C VAL A 169 -9.92 4.94 7.98
N ALA A 170 -8.73 4.88 7.42
CA ALA A 170 -8.10 3.70 6.88
C ALA A 170 -6.60 3.66 7.21
N ASN A 171 -5.95 2.51 6.97
CA ASN A 171 -4.49 2.43 6.85
C ASN A 171 -4.12 1.34 5.86
N GLY A 172 -3.66 1.75 4.67
CA GLY A 172 -3.36 0.84 3.57
C GLY A 172 -4.56 0.06 3.02
N SER A 173 -5.78 0.30 3.53
CA SER A 173 -7.04 -0.22 2.99
C SER A 173 -7.52 0.61 1.80
N GLY A 174 -8.47 0.08 1.03
CA GLY A 174 -8.87 0.62 -0.28
C GLY A 174 -8.31 -0.16 -1.46
N HIS A 175 -7.82 -1.38 -1.23
CA HIS A 175 -7.21 -2.25 -2.23
C HIS A 175 -7.72 -3.68 -2.12
N GLY A 176 -7.45 -4.47 -3.16
CA GLY A 176 -7.85 -5.88 -3.24
C GLY A 176 -9.36 -6.08 -3.27
N VAL A 177 -9.77 -7.34 -3.30
CA VAL A 177 -11.19 -7.73 -3.25
C VAL A 177 -11.83 -7.25 -1.96
N ALA A 178 -11.09 -7.26 -0.85
CA ALA A 178 -11.62 -6.92 0.46
C ALA A 178 -12.13 -5.48 0.58
N THR A 179 -11.45 -4.48 0.00
CA THR A 179 -11.75 -3.07 0.34
C THR A 179 -11.69 -2.07 -0.81
N LYS A 180 -11.33 -2.47 -2.05
CA LYS A 180 -11.21 -1.52 -3.18
C LYS A 180 -12.52 -0.80 -3.52
N HIS A 181 -13.67 -1.39 -3.21
CA HIS A 181 -14.96 -0.74 -3.43
C HIS A 181 -15.21 0.48 -2.53
N VAL A 182 -14.63 0.51 -1.33
CA VAL A 182 -14.83 1.61 -0.35
C VAL A 182 -14.42 2.98 -0.92
N PRO A 183 -13.19 3.19 -1.42
CA PRO A 183 -12.80 4.48 -2.00
C PRO A 183 -13.59 4.83 -3.27
N MET A 184 -14.09 3.84 -4.02
CA MET A 184 -14.94 4.08 -5.20
C MET A 184 -16.30 4.65 -4.79
N LEU A 185 -16.94 4.07 -3.77
CA LEU A 185 -18.15 4.63 -3.16
C LEU A 185 -17.92 6.03 -2.60
N CYS A 186 -16.76 6.27 -1.96
CA CYS A 186 -16.43 7.59 -1.41
C CYS A 186 -16.38 8.66 -2.50
N ARG A 187 -15.79 8.35 -3.67
CA ARG A 187 -15.71 9.27 -4.81
C ARG A 187 -17.08 9.60 -5.38
N GLU A 188 -17.94 8.60 -5.55
CA GLU A 188 -19.31 8.78 -6.06
C GLU A 188 -20.20 9.55 -5.07
N ALA A 189 -20.07 9.25 -3.78
CA ALA A 189 -20.87 9.84 -2.70
C ALA A 189 -20.30 11.17 -2.15
N ASN A 190 -19.15 11.63 -2.66
CA ASN A 190 -18.40 12.77 -2.14
C ASN A 190 -18.12 12.69 -0.62
N VAL A 191 -17.82 11.50 -0.12
CA VAL A 191 -17.43 11.25 1.28
C VAL A 191 -15.90 11.29 1.39
N PRO A 192 -15.31 12.06 2.32
CA PRO A 192 -13.87 12.07 2.51
C PRO A 192 -13.34 10.69 2.90
N PHE A 193 -12.34 10.22 2.16
CA PHE A 193 -11.56 9.02 2.47
C PHE A 193 -10.18 9.44 2.97
N ARG A 194 -9.73 8.89 4.11
CA ARG A 194 -8.41 9.17 4.67
C ARG A 194 -7.69 7.90 5.07
N SER A 195 -6.58 7.59 4.39
CA SER A 195 -5.71 6.47 4.76
C SER A 195 -4.46 6.99 5.46
N LEU A 196 -4.08 6.40 6.60
CA LEU A 196 -2.83 6.73 7.25
C LEU A 196 -1.67 6.19 6.40
N SER A 197 -1.01 7.07 5.67
CA SER A 197 0.06 6.74 4.74
C SER A 197 1.42 7.17 5.28
N MET A 198 2.45 6.39 5.00
CA MET A 198 3.82 6.74 5.36
C MET A 198 4.33 7.83 4.42
N GLY A 199 5.04 8.83 4.95
CA GLY A 199 5.77 9.85 4.18
C GLY A 199 6.97 9.31 3.38
N ARG A 200 7.14 7.97 3.35
CA ARG A 200 8.18 7.21 2.64
C ARG A 200 9.63 7.55 3.01
N ILE A 201 9.83 8.39 4.03
CA ILE A 201 11.08 8.62 4.74
C ILE A 201 10.84 8.69 6.26
N SER A 202 11.85 8.29 7.04
CA SER A 202 11.82 8.37 8.50
C SER A 202 10.52 7.77 9.10
N SER A 203 10.05 8.28 10.24
CA SER A 203 8.74 7.94 10.82
C SER A 203 7.68 9.01 10.53
N TYR A 204 7.75 9.66 9.37
CA TYR A 204 6.77 10.65 8.96
C TYR A 204 5.51 9.99 8.40
N TYR A 205 4.34 10.51 8.75
CA TYR A 205 3.04 10.04 8.27
C TYR A 205 2.14 11.20 7.88
N PHE A 206 1.25 10.96 6.93
CA PHE A 206 0.19 11.87 6.55
C PHE A 206 -1.10 11.09 6.28
N TRP A 207 -2.22 11.81 6.21
CA TRP A 207 -3.49 11.21 5.81
C TRP A 207 -3.68 11.37 4.30
N SER A 208 -3.57 10.30 3.52
CA SER A 208 -3.82 10.33 2.08
C SER A 208 -5.29 10.55 1.78
N ASP A 209 -5.61 11.25 0.69
CA ASP A 209 -6.97 11.59 0.28
C ASP A 209 -7.64 10.54 -0.62
N ASN A 210 -6.91 9.50 -1.03
CA ASN A 210 -7.39 8.37 -1.82
C ASN A 210 -6.58 7.10 -1.57
N GLU A 211 -6.91 6.02 -2.28
CA GLU A 211 -6.25 4.72 -2.14
C GLU A 211 -4.80 4.70 -2.69
N PHE A 212 -4.41 5.65 -3.55
CA PHE A 212 -3.13 5.64 -4.25
C PHE A 212 -1.99 6.34 -3.50
N ASP A 213 -2.08 6.45 -2.16
CA ASP A 213 -1.11 7.20 -1.32
C ASP A 213 -0.93 8.68 -1.75
N ARG A 214 -1.97 9.30 -2.31
CA ARG A 214 -1.94 10.70 -2.73
C ARG A 214 -2.39 11.63 -1.59
N ASN A 215 -1.87 12.86 -1.56
CA ASN A 215 -2.45 13.95 -0.78
C ASN A 215 -2.27 15.26 -1.52
N THR A 216 -3.38 15.82 -2.01
CA THR A 216 -3.39 17.03 -2.85
C THR A 216 -2.87 18.27 -2.12
N ALA A 217 -3.10 18.38 -0.80
CA ALA A 217 -2.60 19.50 -0.01
C ALA A 217 -1.08 19.42 0.19
N LEU A 218 -0.54 18.22 0.40
CA LEU A 218 0.90 17.98 0.49
C LEU A 218 1.58 18.21 -0.86
N GLU A 219 1.00 17.77 -1.98
CA GLU A 219 1.52 18.06 -3.33
C GLU A 219 1.67 19.56 -3.54
N LYS A 220 0.60 20.33 -3.27
CA LYS A 220 0.62 21.80 -3.36
C LYS A 220 1.62 22.43 -2.39
N HIS A 221 1.75 21.88 -1.18
CA HIS A 221 2.72 22.35 -0.19
C HIS A 221 4.16 22.13 -0.68
N ILE A 222 4.48 20.99 -1.29
CA ILE A 222 5.79 20.70 -1.89
C ILE A 222 6.08 21.65 -3.07
N GLU A 223 5.10 21.85 -3.94
CA GLU A 223 5.22 22.73 -5.12
C GLU A 223 5.46 24.20 -4.73
N SER A 224 4.78 24.67 -3.68
CA SER A 224 4.82 26.07 -3.23
C SER A 224 5.81 26.35 -2.10
N PHE A 225 6.51 25.33 -1.59
CA PHE A 225 7.44 25.51 -0.48
C PHE A 225 8.55 26.50 -0.83
N GLY A 226 8.96 27.32 0.14
CA GLY A 226 9.96 28.36 -0.06
C GLY A 226 11.36 27.82 -0.41
N SER A 227 12.22 28.71 -0.90
CA SER A 227 13.62 28.39 -1.16
C SER A 227 14.37 28.03 0.13
N VAL A 228 15.28 27.06 0.06
CA VAL A 228 16.16 26.65 1.16
C VAL A 228 17.60 27.07 0.90
N SER A 229 18.39 27.27 1.96
CA SER A 229 19.80 27.64 1.82
C SER A 229 20.67 26.46 1.39
N ALA A 230 21.84 26.74 0.81
CA ALA A 230 22.79 25.70 0.45
C ALA A 230 23.26 24.87 1.66
N ALA A 231 23.35 25.49 2.84
CA ALA A 231 23.69 24.80 4.09
C ALA A 231 22.61 23.78 4.50
N ALA A 232 21.35 24.04 4.18
CA ALA A 232 20.23 23.16 4.50
C ALA A 232 20.27 21.84 3.70
N ILE A 233 20.97 21.80 2.56
CA ILE A 233 21.16 20.57 1.76
C ILE A 233 21.85 19.50 2.60
N GLU A 234 22.98 19.83 3.23
CA GLU A 234 23.77 18.85 3.97
C GLU A 234 22.98 18.32 5.18
N THR A 235 22.25 19.20 5.88
CA THR A 235 21.39 18.83 7.00
C THR A 235 20.27 17.89 6.56
N ALA A 236 19.55 18.24 5.48
CA ALA A 236 18.49 17.40 4.93
C ALA A 236 19.04 16.03 4.52
N GLN A 237 20.14 15.99 3.77
CA GLN A 237 20.73 14.74 3.28
C GLN A 237 21.19 13.80 4.40
N LYS A 238 21.78 14.34 5.48
CA LYS A 238 22.15 13.56 6.66
C LYS A 238 20.95 13.03 7.44
N ALA A 239 19.82 13.73 7.39
CA ALA A 239 18.61 13.36 8.10
C ALA A 239 17.71 12.38 7.32
N ILE A 240 17.98 12.12 6.03
CA ILE A 240 17.28 11.09 5.25
C ILE A 240 17.59 9.73 5.86
N GLN A 241 16.54 9.05 6.30
CA GLN A 241 16.61 7.67 6.78
C GLN A 241 15.53 6.84 6.11
N PRO A 242 15.79 5.54 5.83
CA PRO A 242 14.75 4.64 5.37
C PRO A 242 13.61 4.58 6.39
N THR A 243 12.42 4.26 5.90
CA THR A 243 11.25 4.19 6.80
C THR A 243 11.43 3.15 7.91
N THR A 244 10.80 3.40 9.07
CA THR A 244 10.84 2.46 10.21
C THR A 244 10.36 1.06 9.82
N ALA A 245 9.34 0.96 8.97
CA ALA A 245 8.88 -0.30 8.39
C ALA A 245 9.99 -1.00 7.57
N SER A 246 10.61 -0.27 6.65
CA SER A 246 11.71 -0.76 5.82
C SER A 246 12.88 -1.24 6.67
N VAL A 247 13.28 -0.49 7.70
CA VAL A 247 14.37 -0.88 8.62
C VAL A 247 14.04 -2.18 9.35
N ILE A 248 12.83 -2.31 9.92
CA ILE A 248 12.41 -3.50 10.66
C ILE A 248 12.33 -4.72 9.73
N PHE A 249 11.66 -4.59 8.57
CA PHE A 249 11.50 -5.70 7.64
C PHE A 249 12.82 -6.09 6.98
N THR A 250 13.66 -5.13 6.62
CA THR A 250 15.00 -5.40 6.09
C THR A 250 15.82 -6.12 7.13
N LYS A 251 15.96 -5.59 8.35
CA LYS A 251 16.74 -6.24 9.42
C LYS A 251 16.24 -7.66 9.74
N ALA A 252 14.92 -7.88 9.74
CA ALA A 252 14.36 -9.21 10.01
C ALA A 252 14.65 -10.22 8.89
N ASN A 253 14.76 -9.76 7.64
CA ASN A 253 14.89 -10.62 6.45
C ASN A 253 16.30 -10.62 5.82
N SER A 254 17.17 -9.70 6.19
CA SER A 254 18.56 -9.57 5.72
C SER A 254 19.56 -10.29 6.62
N GLN A 255 19.12 -10.88 7.73
CA GLN A 255 19.95 -11.75 8.55
C GLN A 255 20.32 -13.02 7.76
N ASP A 256 21.54 -13.52 7.99
CA ASP A 256 22.03 -14.74 7.35
C ASP A 256 20.99 -15.85 7.39
N GLN A 257 20.57 -16.25 6.19
CA GLN A 257 19.67 -17.37 6.01
C GLN A 257 20.51 -18.64 6.17
N THR A 258 20.53 -19.21 7.37
CA THR A 258 21.14 -20.51 7.62
C THR A 258 20.14 -21.64 7.37
N LEU A 259 20.62 -22.84 7.06
CA LEU A 259 19.76 -24.01 6.85
C LEU A 259 18.93 -24.32 8.11
N ILE A 260 19.55 -24.22 9.29
CA ILE A 260 18.89 -24.46 10.58
C ILE A 260 17.70 -23.49 10.74
N ARG A 261 17.91 -22.20 10.51
CA ARG A 261 16.84 -21.19 10.58
C ARG A 261 15.73 -21.45 9.56
N ALA A 262 16.08 -21.85 8.34
CA ALA A 262 15.09 -22.18 7.32
C ALA A 262 14.20 -23.36 7.75
N ILE A 263 14.81 -24.41 8.33
CA ILE A 263 14.10 -25.57 8.89
C ILE A 263 13.24 -25.14 10.09
N SER A 264 13.77 -24.36 11.02
CA SER A 264 13.02 -23.85 12.17
C SER A 264 11.82 -23.00 11.76
N ASN A 265 11.97 -22.12 10.77
CA ASN A 265 10.88 -21.31 10.23
C ASN A 265 9.83 -22.16 9.51
N ALA A 266 10.27 -23.18 8.76
CA ALA A 266 9.37 -24.14 8.13
C ALA A 266 8.55 -24.91 9.17
N ALA A 267 9.19 -25.44 10.22
CA ALA A 267 8.51 -26.12 11.32
C ALA A 267 7.53 -25.19 12.05
N LEU A 268 7.95 -23.96 12.35
CA LEU A 268 7.09 -22.97 12.99
C LEU A 268 5.89 -22.59 12.11
N ALA A 269 6.05 -22.51 10.79
CA ALA A 269 4.95 -22.29 9.86
C ALA A 269 3.91 -23.43 9.93
N LEU A 270 4.36 -24.68 10.02
CA LEU A 270 3.49 -25.85 10.17
C LEU A 270 2.78 -25.85 11.53
N ILE A 271 3.51 -25.61 12.63
CA ILE A 271 2.96 -25.55 14.00
C ILE A 271 1.91 -24.45 14.11
N ARG A 272 2.22 -23.24 13.62
CA ARG A 272 1.27 -22.11 13.59
C ARG A 272 0.03 -22.48 12.79
N HIS A 273 0.19 -23.13 11.64
CA HIS A 273 -0.95 -23.55 10.83
C HIS A 273 -1.80 -24.61 11.54
N ALA A 274 -1.20 -25.59 12.21
CA ALA A 274 -1.91 -26.59 13.01
C ALA A 274 -2.71 -25.92 14.14
N TYR A 275 -2.07 -25.01 14.90
CA TYR A 275 -2.74 -24.20 15.91
C TYR A 275 -3.92 -23.42 15.33
N MET A 276 -3.70 -22.73 14.20
CA MET A 276 -4.75 -21.94 13.58
C MET A 276 -5.94 -22.79 13.10
N ARG A 277 -5.67 -24.02 12.62
CA ARG A 277 -6.69 -24.98 12.19
C ARG A 277 -7.50 -25.52 13.38
N ILE A 278 -6.83 -25.83 14.49
CA ILE A 278 -7.49 -26.23 15.75
C ILE A 278 -8.39 -25.10 16.28
N ARG A 279 -7.96 -23.84 16.13
CA ARG A 279 -8.73 -22.66 16.55
C ARG A 279 -9.79 -22.21 15.53
N GLY A 280 -9.93 -22.90 14.40
CA GLY A 280 -10.92 -22.58 13.37
C GLY A 280 -10.72 -21.21 12.70
N TYR A 281 -9.48 -20.71 12.60
CA TYR A 281 -9.26 -19.44 11.90
C TYR A 281 -9.45 -19.61 10.39
N SER A 282 -10.25 -18.73 9.78
CA SER A 282 -10.45 -18.69 8.32
C SER A 282 -9.12 -18.67 7.54
N LYS A 283 -8.11 -17.95 8.06
CA LYS A 283 -6.77 -17.88 7.45
C LYS A 283 -6.11 -19.25 7.23
N ALA A 284 -6.40 -20.26 8.05
CA ALA A 284 -5.90 -21.64 7.89
C ALA A 284 -6.81 -22.52 7.01
N GLN A 285 -8.05 -22.08 6.76
CA GLN A 285 -9.02 -22.79 5.92
C GLN A 285 -8.94 -22.30 4.46
N HIS A 286 -8.93 -20.98 4.24
CA HIS A 286 -9.00 -20.36 2.92
C HIS A 286 -7.69 -19.66 2.50
N GLY A 287 -6.81 -19.34 3.46
CA GLY A 287 -5.52 -18.70 3.21
C GLY A 287 -4.42 -19.66 2.73
N TYR A 288 -3.17 -19.33 3.04
CA TYR A 288 -1.99 -20.08 2.57
C TYR A 288 -1.93 -21.52 3.08
N ARG A 289 -1.58 -22.45 2.19
CA ARG A 289 -1.33 -23.86 2.52
C ARG A 289 -0.07 -23.99 3.38
N SER A 290 -0.16 -24.78 4.44
CA SER A 290 0.96 -25.02 5.38
C SER A 290 2.24 -25.50 4.69
N LEU A 291 2.14 -26.54 3.85
CA LEU A 291 3.28 -27.11 3.14
C LEU A 291 3.91 -26.14 2.14
N SER A 292 3.07 -25.40 1.39
CA SER A 292 3.58 -24.37 0.47
C SER A 292 4.33 -23.27 1.22
N LYS A 293 3.83 -22.88 2.41
CA LYS A 293 4.51 -21.88 3.24
C LYS A 293 5.83 -22.42 3.82
N ALA A 294 5.84 -23.67 4.33
CA ALA A 294 7.04 -24.31 4.84
C ALA A 294 8.11 -24.47 3.74
N TYR A 295 7.72 -24.93 2.56
CA TYR A 295 8.61 -25.03 1.40
C TYR A 295 9.19 -23.67 0.98
N SER A 296 8.38 -22.60 1.05
CA SER A 296 8.88 -21.25 0.75
C SER A 296 10.05 -20.83 1.67
N CYS A 297 10.06 -21.25 2.95
CA CYS A 297 11.17 -20.96 3.87
C CYS A 297 12.48 -21.63 3.43
N LEU A 298 12.41 -22.90 2.99
CA LEU A 298 13.58 -23.63 2.47
C LEU A 298 14.08 -23.04 1.15
N ARG A 299 13.15 -22.59 0.30
CA ARG A 299 13.49 -21.96 -0.97
C ARG A 299 14.11 -20.57 -0.80
N THR A 300 13.63 -19.77 0.16
CA THR A 300 14.28 -18.49 0.53
C THR A 300 15.75 -18.70 0.88
N PHE A 301 16.10 -19.77 1.60
CA PHE A 301 17.49 -20.12 1.87
C PHE A 301 18.30 -20.44 0.60
N SER A 302 17.76 -21.27 -0.30
CA SER A 302 18.43 -21.61 -1.55
C SER A 302 18.63 -20.38 -2.45
N ASP A 303 17.60 -19.54 -2.58
CA ASP A 303 17.66 -18.34 -3.41
C ASP A 303 18.51 -17.24 -2.77
N TRP A 304 18.57 -17.15 -1.44
CA TRP A 304 19.51 -16.29 -0.73
C TRP A 304 20.96 -16.62 -1.12
N ARG A 305 21.34 -17.91 -1.10
CA ARG A 305 22.69 -18.33 -1.51
C ARG A 305 22.97 -18.06 -2.98
N TYR A 306 21.98 -18.29 -3.85
CA TYR A 306 22.10 -17.98 -5.27
C TYR A 306 22.37 -16.48 -5.51
N LEU A 307 21.67 -15.59 -4.80
CA LEU A 307 21.84 -14.14 -4.90
C LEU A 307 23.08 -13.59 -4.18
N HIS A 308 23.78 -14.43 -3.40
CA HIS A 308 25.10 -14.15 -2.84
C HIS A 308 26.20 -14.95 -3.55
N GLY A 309 25.88 -15.50 -4.72
CA GLY A 309 26.85 -16.15 -5.59
C GLY A 309 27.72 -15.14 -6.35
N PRO A 310 28.74 -15.62 -7.08
CA PRO A 310 29.74 -14.79 -7.75
C PRO A 310 29.15 -13.91 -8.88
N ASP A 311 27.97 -14.24 -9.40
CA ASP A 311 27.32 -13.49 -10.47
C ASP A 311 26.57 -12.23 -9.98
N CYS A 312 26.49 -12.02 -8.66
CA CYS A 312 25.87 -10.84 -8.06
C CYS A 312 26.98 -9.92 -7.52
N LEU A 313 27.02 -8.69 -8.01
CA LEU A 313 28.09 -7.76 -7.70
C LEU A 313 27.86 -7.06 -6.36
N SER A 314 28.93 -6.79 -5.62
CA SER A 314 28.92 -5.83 -4.54
C SER A 314 29.08 -4.40 -5.06
N LEU A 315 28.77 -3.41 -4.23
CA LEU A 315 28.77 -2.00 -4.62
C LEU A 315 30.13 -1.53 -5.12
N ASP A 316 31.22 -2.02 -4.52
CA ASP A 316 32.62 -1.72 -4.88
C ASP A 316 33.05 -2.31 -6.22
N GLN A 317 32.43 -3.42 -6.65
CA GLN A 317 32.72 -4.10 -7.91
C GLN A 317 32.08 -3.42 -9.13
N LEU A 318 31.12 -2.51 -8.92
CA LEU A 318 30.51 -1.79 -10.03
C LEU A 318 31.56 -0.90 -10.75
N PRO A 319 31.50 -0.77 -12.09
CA PRO A 319 32.45 0.04 -12.85
C PRO A 319 32.32 1.53 -12.51
N SER A 320 33.45 2.23 -12.36
CA SER A 320 33.49 3.68 -12.08
C SER A 320 33.32 4.54 -13.33
N TYR A 321 33.56 3.97 -14.52
CA TYR A 321 33.52 4.68 -15.80
C TYR A 321 32.15 4.64 -16.49
N ARG A 322 31.14 3.99 -15.88
CA ARG A 322 29.77 3.92 -16.40
C ARG A 322 28.80 4.72 -15.54
N ASP A 323 27.79 5.28 -16.19
CA ASP A 323 26.68 5.91 -15.50
C ASP A 323 25.78 4.85 -14.86
N ILE A 324 25.69 4.87 -13.53
CA ILE A 324 24.87 3.91 -12.80
C ILE A 324 23.40 4.37 -12.82
N VAL A 325 22.52 3.50 -13.32
CA VAL A 325 21.07 3.64 -13.23
C VAL A 325 20.55 2.59 -12.26
N PHE A 326 19.86 2.98 -11.20
CA PHE A 326 19.40 2.03 -10.18
C PHE A 326 17.92 1.71 -10.33
N PHE A 327 17.58 0.41 -10.29
CA PHE A 327 16.21 -0.09 -10.21
C PHE A 327 16.05 -1.03 -9.00
N PRO A 328 15.38 -0.59 -7.91
CA PRO A 328 15.07 -1.46 -6.79
C PRO A 328 13.84 -2.31 -7.13
N LEU A 329 14.00 -3.63 -7.18
CA LEU A 329 12.87 -4.54 -7.25
C LEU A 329 12.02 -4.38 -5.98
N GLN A 330 10.71 -4.38 -6.15
CA GLN A 330 9.72 -4.33 -5.09
C GLN A 330 9.05 -5.72 -4.94
N ALA A 331 8.43 -5.97 -3.78
CA ALA A 331 7.74 -7.22 -3.50
C ALA A 331 6.48 -7.39 -4.36
N GLU A 332 6.18 -8.62 -4.79
CA GLU A 332 5.01 -8.94 -5.61
C GLU A 332 4.37 -10.25 -5.13
N PRO A 333 3.02 -10.35 -5.04
CA PRO A 333 2.05 -9.26 -5.13
C PRO A 333 2.06 -8.38 -3.87
N GLU A 334 1.94 -7.07 -4.04
CA GLU A 334 1.95 -6.08 -2.97
C GLU A 334 1.07 -4.86 -3.33
N VAL A 335 0.42 -4.28 -2.31
CA VAL A 335 -0.45 -3.10 -2.50
C VAL A 335 0.33 -1.94 -3.10
N SER A 336 1.59 -1.75 -2.72
CA SER A 336 2.42 -0.64 -3.17
C SER A 336 2.77 -0.65 -4.66
N ILE A 337 2.58 -1.77 -5.36
CA ILE A 337 2.70 -1.86 -6.82
C ILE A 337 1.33 -2.11 -7.43
N GLN A 338 0.76 -3.29 -7.20
CA GLN A 338 -0.45 -3.71 -7.92
C GLN A 338 -1.70 -2.93 -7.49
N GLY A 339 -1.71 -2.34 -6.29
CA GLY A 339 -2.82 -1.51 -5.80
C GLY A 339 -2.65 -0.03 -6.10
N GLN A 340 -1.46 0.51 -5.84
CA GLN A 340 -1.16 1.95 -5.96
C GLN A 340 -0.66 2.37 -7.35
N SER A 341 -0.21 1.42 -8.17
CA SER A 341 0.25 1.64 -9.54
C SER A 341 -0.25 0.48 -10.44
N PRO A 342 -1.58 0.25 -10.52
CA PRO A 342 -2.16 -0.88 -11.25
C PRO A 342 -1.75 -0.93 -12.73
N GLU A 343 -1.37 0.20 -13.32
CA GLU A 343 -0.80 0.37 -14.65
C GLU A 343 0.58 -0.31 -14.81
N CYS A 344 1.38 -0.40 -13.75
CA CYS A 344 2.74 -0.93 -13.75
C CYS A 344 2.84 -2.32 -13.12
N SER A 345 2.23 -3.32 -13.79
CA SER A 345 2.05 -4.67 -13.23
C SER A 345 3.25 -5.62 -13.34
N HIS A 346 4.26 -5.30 -14.18
CA HIS A 346 5.34 -6.23 -14.55
C HIS A 346 6.73 -5.59 -14.47
N GLN A 347 7.44 -5.80 -13.36
CA GLN A 347 8.79 -5.25 -13.17
C GLN A 347 9.82 -5.79 -14.17
N ALA A 348 9.73 -7.05 -14.60
CA ALA A 348 10.69 -7.65 -15.54
C ALA A 348 10.61 -7.00 -16.93
N VAL A 349 9.39 -6.72 -17.42
CA VAL A 349 9.16 -5.99 -18.67
C VAL A 349 9.74 -4.59 -18.55
N LEU A 350 9.46 -3.91 -17.45
CA LEU A 350 9.96 -2.57 -17.21
C LEU A 350 11.50 -2.51 -17.18
N ILE A 351 12.14 -3.48 -16.52
CA ILE A 351 13.60 -3.60 -16.50
C ILE A 351 14.16 -3.78 -17.93
N HIS A 352 13.55 -4.66 -18.73
CA HIS A 352 13.94 -4.86 -20.12
C HIS A 352 13.82 -3.57 -20.94
N GLU A 353 12.69 -2.89 -20.83
CA GLU A 353 12.43 -1.64 -21.54
C GLU A 353 13.35 -0.50 -21.10
N ILE A 354 13.70 -0.43 -19.81
CA ILE A 354 14.72 0.49 -19.31
C ILE A 354 16.06 0.18 -19.97
N CYS A 355 16.51 -1.08 -19.97
CA CYS A 355 17.78 -1.48 -20.59
C CYS A 355 17.87 -1.11 -22.07
N LEU A 356 16.78 -1.28 -22.84
CA LEU A 356 16.72 -0.87 -24.24
C LEU A 356 16.80 0.65 -24.43
N SER A 357 16.40 1.41 -23.42
CA SER A 357 16.38 2.87 -23.44
C SER A 357 17.66 3.51 -22.89
N LEU A 358 18.59 2.73 -22.33
CA LEU A 358 19.82 3.28 -21.76
C LEU A 358 20.83 3.68 -22.83
N PRO A 359 21.56 4.80 -22.67
CA PRO A 359 22.70 5.13 -23.51
C PRO A 359 23.84 4.11 -23.31
N ALA A 360 24.75 4.03 -24.29
CA ALA A 360 25.80 3.00 -24.32
C ALA A 360 26.76 3.02 -23.11
N ASN A 361 26.94 4.19 -22.47
CA ASN A 361 27.80 4.37 -21.31
C ASN A 361 27.11 4.07 -19.96
N ALA A 362 25.81 3.78 -19.97
CA ALA A 362 25.05 3.49 -18.76
C ALA A 362 25.03 2.00 -18.41
N LEU A 363 24.78 1.71 -17.13
CA LEU A 363 24.61 0.36 -16.59
C LEU A 363 23.41 0.33 -15.64
N LEU A 364 22.44 -0.55 -15.90
CA LEU A 364 21.33 -0.80 -14.99
C LEU A 364 21.78 -1.68 -13.84
N VAL A 365 21.71 -1.17 -12.62
CA VAL A 365 21.95 -1.89 -11.38
C VAL A 365 20.60 -2.27 -10.78
N VAL A 366 20.33 -3.56 -10.69
CA VAL A 366 19.08 -4.10 -10.14
C VAL A 366 19.34 -4.76 -8.80
N LYS A 367 18.52 -4.44 -7.79
CA LYS A 367 18.62 -5.03 -6.45
C LYS A 367 17.30 -5.68 -6.04
N GLU A 368 17.35 -6.93 -5.58
CA GLU A 368 16.18 -7.63 -5.04
C GLU A 368 15.78 -7.13 -3.64
N HIS A 369 14.47 -7.08 -3.39
CA HIS A 369 13.93 -6.79 -2.07
C HIS A 369 14.06 -8.03 -1.16
N PRO A 370 14.61 -7.91 0.08
CA PRO A 370 14.83 -9.05 0.97
C PRO A 370 13.58 -9.94 1.20
N VAL A 371 12.39 -9.33 1.31
CA VAL A 371 11.12 -10.06 1.53
C VAL A 371 10.64 -10.90 0.34
N GLN A 372 11.18 -10.65 -0.85
CA GLN A 372 10.82 -11.30 -2.11
C GLN A 372 11.75 -12.47 -2.46
N ILE A 373 12.88 -12.60 -1.76
CA ILE A 373 13.82 -13.72 -1.89
C ILE A 373 13.10 -15.03 -1.57
N GLY A 374 13.21 -16.00 -2.48
CA GLY A 374 12.47 -17.25 -2.38
C GLY A 374 11.07 -17.21 -2.98
N ARG A 375 10.63 -16.08 -3.56
CA ARG A 375 9.32 -15.95 -4.25
C ARG A 375 9.49 -15.66 -5.73
N ARG A 376 10.38 -14.73 -6.09
CA ARG A 376 10.67 -14.42 -7.49
C ARG A 376 11.42 -15.58 -8.16
N PRO A 377 11.04 -16.00 -9.38
CA PRO A 377 11.75 -17.05 -10.10
C PRO A 377 13.17 -16.64 -10.47
N ARG A 378 14.07 -17.63 -10.55
CA ARG A 378 15.48 -17.37 -10.92
C ARG A 378 15.61 -16.96 -12.37
N GLU A 379 14.67 -17.38 -13.20
CA GLU A 379 14.53 -17.04 -14.61
C GLU A 379 14.46 -15.52 -14.82
N ILE A 380 13.87 -14.77 -13.87
CA ILE A 380 13.89 -13.31 -13.92
C ILE A 380 15.29 -12.77 -13.63
N TYR A 381 16.03 -13.36 -12.69
CA TYR A 381 17.41 -12.99 -12.42
C TYR A 381 18.34 -13.33 -13.59
N GLU A 382 18.16 -14.50 -14.20
CA GLU A 382 18.92 -14.89 -15.40
C GLU A 382 18.61 -13.99 -16.59
N LEU A 383 17.34 -13.59 -16.77
CA LEU A 383 16.97 -12.58 -17.77
C LEU A 383 17.74 -11.27 -17.52
N ILE A 384 17.83 -10.82 -16.27
CA ILE A 384 18.56 -9.60 -15.92
C ILE A 384 20.05 -9.75 -16.22
N LYS A 385 20.68 -10.84 -15.77
CA LYS A 385 22.10 -11.14 -16.01
C LYS A 385 22.44 -11.29 -17.49
N GLY A 386 21.47 -11.73 -18.31
CA GLY A 386 21.64 -11.90 -19.75
C GLY A 386 21.66 -10.59 -20.54
N MET A 387 21.20 -9.47 -19.96
CA MET A 387 21.24 -8.18 -20.63
C MET A 387 22.65 -7.56 -20.52
N PRO A 388 23.24 -7.11 -21.65
CA PRO A 388 24.65 -6.67 -21.68
C PRO A 388 24.93 -5.39 -20.88
N ASN A 389 23.88 -4.65 -20.54
CA ASN A 389 23.93 -3.40 -19.79
C ASN A 389 23.13 -3.46 -18.49
N ALA A 390 22.95 -4.65 -17.90
CA ALA A 390 22.37 -4.81 -16.58
C ALA A 390 23.20 -5.73 -15.67
N VAL A 391 23.17 -5.47 -14.38
CA VAL A 391 23.78 -6.30 -13.34
C VAL A 391 22.86 -6.45 -12.14
N LEU A 392 22.93 -7.60 -11.48
CA LEU A 392 22.33 -7.80 -10.17
C LEU A 392 23.35 -7.50 -9.09
N VAL A 393 22.92 -6.78 -8.05
CA VAL A 393 23.72 -6.59 -6.85
C VAL A 393 23.26 -7.50 -5.72
N VAL A 394 24.20 -7.87 -4.85
CA VAL A 394 23.92 -8.65 -3.65
C VAL A 394 22.80 -7.97 -2.83
N PRO A 395 21.74 -8.70 -2.42
CA PRO A 395 20.59 -8.10 -1.72
C PRO A 395 20.94 -7.43 -0.39
N GLY A 396 22.08 -7.80 0.23
CA GLY A 396 22.59 -7.22 1.47
C GLY A 396 23.16 -5.80 1.33
N GLU A 397 23.41 -5.32 0.11
CA GLU A 397 23.99 -3.99 -0.12
C GLU A 397 23.09 -2.86 0.37
N SER A 398 23.65 -1.70 0.73
CA SER A 398 22.84 -0.56 1.13
C SER A 398 22.16 0.08 -0.09
N SER A 399 20.81 0.12 -0.11
CA SER A 399 20.08 0.81 -1.18
C SER A 399 20.46 2.29 -1.24
N LEU A 400 20.62 2.94 -0.09
CA LEU A 400 20.99 4.36 -0.01
C LEU A 400 22.39 4.61 -0.59
N ALA A 401 23.33 3.67 -0.39
CA ALA A 401 24.68 3.78 -0.96
C ALA A 401 24.67 3.59 -2.48
N ILE A 402 23.85 2.67 -3.00
CA ILE A 402 23.66 2.50 -4.46
C ILE A 402 23.02 3.77 -5.05
N ILE A 403 21.99 4.32 -4.41
CA ILE A 403 21.34 5.58 -4.81
C ILE A 403 22.36 6.72 -4.85
N ALA A 404 23.20 6.86 -3.81
CA ALA A 404 24.23 7.89 -3.74
C ALA A 404 25.24 7.80 -4.90
N ARG A 405 25.54 6.59 -5.38
CA ARG A 405 26.41 6.34 -6.55
C ARG A 405 25.68 6.50 -7.90
N SER A 406 24.35 6.49 -7.92
CA SER A 406 23.56 6.51 -9.15
C SER A 406 23.48 7.90 -9.78
N ARG A 407 23.42 7.94 -11.12
CA ARG A 407 23.08 9.13 -11.92
C ARG A 407 21.57 9.29 -12.08
N LEU A 408 20.86 8.17 -12.21
CA LEU A 408 19.40 8.08 -12.33
C LEU A 408 18.86 6.95 -11.44
N VAL A 409 17.72 7.17 -10.80
CA VAL A 409 16.97 6.11 -10.12
C VAL A 409 15.64 5.90 -10.84
N CYS A 410 15.43 4.69 -11.36
CA CYS A 410 14.21 4.28 -12.03
C CYS A 410 13.38 3.43 -11.06
N THR A 411 12.08 3.71 -10.90
CA THR A 411 11.22 2.92 -9.99
C THR A 411 9.73 3.09 -10.28
N ILE A 412 8.90 2.17 -9.79
CA ILE A 412 7.44 2.27 -9.92
C ILE A 412 6.91 3.20 -8.82
N ASN A 413 6.87 2.72 -7.57
CA ASN A 413 6.39 3.48 -6.41
C ASN A 413 7.14 3.09 -5.12
N SER A 414 8.47 2.96 -5.22
CA SER A 414 9.35 2.57 -4.12
C SER A 414 9.71 3.76 -3.21
N SER A 415 10.03 3.48 -1.93
CA SER A 415 10.66 4.48 -1.05
C SER A 415 12.00 5.00 -1.60
N ALA A 416 12.67 4.21 -2.44
CA ALA A 416 13.89 4.61 -3.12
C ALA A 416 13.71 5.86 -3.99
N ALA A 417 12.49 6.13 -4.51
CA ALA A 417 12.20 7.38 -5.23
C ALA A 417 12.39 8.60 -4.33
N TYR A 418 11.89 8.51 -3.09
CA TYR A 418 11.95 9.58 -2.10
C TYR A 418 13.39 9.79 -1.62
N GLU A 419 14.07 8.69 -1.26
CA GLU A 419 15.48 8.70 -0.87
C GLU A 419 16.36 9.33 -1.97
N ALA A 420 16.15 8.96 -3.24
CA ALA A 420 16.86 9.50 -4.38
C ALA A 420 16.56 10.98 -4.64
N ALA A 421 15.29 11.36 -4.65
CA ALA A 421 14.87 12.74 -4.87
C ALA A 421 15.46 13.68 -3.81
N MET A 422 15.43 13.28 -2.53
CA MET A 422 15.96 14.08 -1.42
C MET A 422 17.50 14.13 -1.41
N LEU A 423 18.17 13.11 -1.95
CA LEU A 423 19.61 13.14 -2.22
C LEU A 423 19.98 13.99 -3.46
N GLY A 424 19.00 14.59 -4.14
CA GLY A 424 19.21 15.39 -5.34
C GLY A 424 19.58 14.57 -6.57
N LYS A 425 19.17 13.31 -6.63
CA LYS A 425 19.31 12.44 -7.80
C LYS A 425 18.13 12.62 -8.74
N THR A 426 18.36 12.55 -10.06
CA THR A 426 17.26 12.48 -11.03
C THR A 426 16.50 11.19 -10.78
N VAL A 427 15.17 11.26 -10.78
CA VAL A 427 14.31 10.10 -10.58
C VAL A 427 13.37 9.96 -11.76
N ALA A 428 13.28 8.75 -12.31
CA ALA A 428 12.25 8.35 -13.26
C ALA A 428 11.23 7.47 -12.53
N VAL A 429 9.99 7.94 -12.42
CA VAL A 429 8.89 7.20 -11.79
C VAL A 429 7.88 6.73 -12.82
N PHE A 430 7.48 5.47 -12.75
CA PHE A 430 6.51 4.88 -13.69
C PHE A 430 5.07 4.88 -13.15
N SER A 431 4.90 5.11 -11.85
CA SER A 431 3.58 5.26 -11.24
C SER A 431 2.91 6.56 -11.70
N HIS A 432 1.62 6.48 -12.01
CA HIS A 432 0.78 7.65 -12.30
C HIS A 432 0.41 8.43 -11.03
N HIS A 433 0.66 7.84 -9.86
CA HIS A 433 0.21 8.32 -8.57
C HIS A 433 1.38 8.52 -7.59
N GLY A 434 1.09 9.25 -6.49
CA GLY A 434 2.00 9.46 -5.36
C GLY A 434 2.54 10.89 -5.28
N VAL A 435 2.71 11.39 -4.04
CA VAL A 435 3.10 12.78 -3.74
C VAL A 435 4.49 13.16 -4.25
N ILE A 436 5.34 12.16 -4.52
CA ILE A 436 6.71 12.37 -5.03
C ILE A 436 6.73 13.02 -6.42
N ASN A 437 5.64 12.89 -7.20
CA ASN A 437 5.51 13.52 -8.52
C ASN A 437 5.52 15.06 -8.45
N ALA A 438 5.27 15.65 -7.27
CA ALA A 438 5.32 17.10 -7.05
C ALA A 438 6.75 17.67 -7.00
N VAL A 439 7.78 16.82 -6.93
CA VAL A 439 9.18 17.26 -6.85
C VAL A 439 9.72 17.51 -8.27
N PRO A 440 10.27 18.70 -8.60
CA PRO A 440 10.56 19.10 -9.99
C PRO A 440 11.47 18.17 -10.79
N HIS A 441 12.45 17.54 -10.14
CA HIS A 441 13.41 16.60 -10.76
C HIS A 441 13.03 15.13 -10.64
N VAL A 442 11.78 14.88 -10.26
CA VAL A 442 11.13 13.58 -10.37
C VAL A 442 10.29 13.61 -11.65
N HIS A 443 10.66 12.76 -12.60
CA HIS A 443 10.04 12.73 -13.91
C HIS A 443 9.15 11.51 -14.02
N ARG A 444 7.83 11.74 -14.11
CA ARG A 444 6.89 10.68 -14.48
C ARG A 444 7.15 10.25 -15.92
N ILE A 445 7.28 8.95 -16.13
CA ILE A 445 7.42 8.33 -17.45
C ILE A 445 6.30 7.32 -17.61
N ASP A 446 5.37 7.59 -18.53
CA ASP A 446 4.40 6.59 -18.93
C ASP A 446 5.10 5.62 -19.90
N VAL A 447 5.04 4.32 -19.59
CA VAL A 447 5.64 3.27 -20.42
C VAL A 447 5.03 3.28 -21.83
N SER A 448 3.77 3.69 -21.97
CA SER A 448 3.06 3.83 -23.24
C SER A 448 3.40 5.12 -24.00
N GLU A 449 3.78 6.21 -23.32
CA GLU A 449 4.02 7.53 -23.95
C GLU A 449 5.51 7.85 -24.22
N CYS A 450 6.43 6.91 -23.94
CA CYS A 450 7.79 6.76 -24.49
C CYS A 450 8.95 6.89 -23.50
N LEU A 451 9.70 5.79 -23.33
CA LEU A 451 10.94 5.71 -22.55
C LEU A 451 12.14 6.43 -23.18
N ARG A 452 12.01 6.99 -24.39
CA ARG A 452 13.06 7.77 -25.07
C ARG A 452 13.46 9.04 -24.32
N LYS A 453 12.69 9.43 -23.30
CA LYS A 453 13.05 10.48 -22.35
C LYS A 453 14.21 10.08 -21.43
N ILE A 454 14.42 8.79 -21.14
CA ILE A 454 15.50 8.33 -20.25
C ILE A 454 16.90 8.80 -20.74
N PRO A 455 17.26 8.65 -22.02
CA PRO A 455 18.49 9.24 -22.57
C PRO A 455 18.62 10.75 -22.35
N GLU A 456 17.53 11.51 -22.44
CA GLU A 456 17.53 12.97 -22.23
C GLU A 456 17.82 13.30 -20.77
N LEU A 457 17.11 12.63 -19.84
CA LEU A 457 17.32 12.76 -18.39
C LEU A 457 18.76 12.43 -17.97
N LEU A 458 19.40 11.49 -18.69
CA LEU A 458 20.79 11.12 -18.47
C LEU A 458 21.79 12.08 -19.13
N ARG A 459 21.40 12.94 -20.08
CA ARG A 459 22.30 13.94 -20.68
C ARG A 459 22.32 15.23 -19.88
N ASP A 460 21.18 15.66 -19.35
CA ASP A 460 20.97 16.95 -18.67
C ASP A 460 21.50 16.99 -17.20
N ASP A 461 22.56 16.24 -16.91
CA ASP A 461 23.13 16.07 -15.56
C ASP A 461 24.51 16.75 -15.45
N ASP A 462 24.52 18.05 -15.73
CA ASP A 462 25.66 18.96 -15.51
C ASP A 462 25.74 19.43 -14.04
N ALA A 463 26.86 20.09 -13.67
CA ALA A 463 27.11 20.50 -12.29
C ALA A 463 26.08 21.50 -11.72
N GLU A 464 25.54 22.40 -12.54
CA GLU A 464 24.54 23.37 -12.12
C GLU A 464 23.19 22.67 -11.90
N SER A 465 22.80 21.78 -12.82
CA SER A 465 21.63 20.93 -12.70
C SER A 465 21.69 20.02 -11.47
N VAL A 466 22.88 19.52 -11.08
CA VAL A 466 23.08 18.79 -9.82
C VAL A 466 22.81 19.66 -8.60
N VAL A 467 23.33 20.89 -8.56
CA VAL A 467 23.11 21.80 -7.43
C VAL A 467 21.61 22.15 -7.30
N ARG A 468 20.95 22.44 -8.42
CA ARG A 468 19.49 22.71 -8.45
C ARG A 468 18.68 21.54 -7.91
N ARG A 469 18.93 20.30 -8.36
CA ARG A 469 18.22 19.11 -7.84
C ARG A 469 18.46 18.87 -6.35
N LYS A 470 19.67 19.15 -5.84
CA LYS A 470 19.94 19.08 -4.40
C LYS A 470 19.15 20.11 -3.61
N LEU A 471 19.03 21.34 -4.12
CA LEU A 471 18.17 22.36 -3.52
C LEU A 471 16.69 21.96 -3.55
N ASP A 472 16.20 21.46 -4.68
CA ASP A 472 14.83 20.95 -4.81
C ASP A 472 14.57 19.76 -3.87
N GLY A 473 15.54 18.85 -3.74
CA GLY A 473 15.47 17.70 -2.83
C GLY A 473 15.41 18.11 -1.36
N ALA A 474 16.24 19.08 -0.96
CA ALA A 474 16.19 19.67 0.38
C ALA A 474 14.86 20.39 0.61
N ARG A 475 14.38 21.15 -0.37
CA ARG A 475 13.07 21.83 -0.32
C ARG A 475 11.94 20.83 -0.08
N ALA A 476 11.91 19.74 -0.86
CA ALA A 476 10.92 18.67 -0.71
C ALA A 476 11.02 17.98 0.65
N TYR A 477 12.23 17.71 1.15
CA TYR A 477 12.43 17.16 2.49
C TYR A 477 11.82 18.06 3.58
N TYR A 478 12.11 19.36 3.59
CA TYR A 478 11.55 20.29 4.57
C TYR A 478 10.05 20.51 4.40
N ALA A 479 9.53 20.49 3.17
CA ALA A 479 8.10 20.51 2.92
C ALA A 479 7.40 19.30 3.53
N ILE A 480 7.92 18.09 3.29
CA ILE A 480 7.39 16.84 3.87
C ILE A 480 7.52 16.85 5.39
N GLN A 481 8.67 17.28 5.94
CA GLN A 481 8.90 17.35 7.38
C GLN A 481 7.96 18.34 8.08
N SER A 482 7.69 19.50 7.46
CA SER A 482 6.81 20.52 8.05
C SER A 482 5.33 20.18 7.95
N PHE A 483 4.93 19.36 6.97
CA PHE A 483 3.54 18.96 6.76
C PHE A 483 3.17 17.66 7.47
N CYS A 484 4.04 16.64 7.39
CA CYS A 484 3.75 15.33 7.93
C CYS A 484 3.84 15.30 9.46
N MET A 485 3.06 14.39 10.06
CA MET A 485 3.18 14.05 11.47
C MET A 485 4.46 13.24 11.70
N ASP A 486 5.29 13.67 12.66
CA ASP A 486 6.38 12.84 13.17
C ASP A 486 5.85 11.86 14.22
N LEU A 487 5.70 10.59 13.83
CA LEU A 487 5.20 9.53 14.71
C LEU A 487 6.32 8.67 15.30
N THR A 488 7.56 9.18 15.36
CA THR A 488 8.68 8.47 15.97
C THR A 488 8.39 8.11 17.43
N SER A 489 7.84 9.04 18.21
CA SER A 489 7.49 8.83 19.63
C SER A 489 6.38 7.81 19.84
N LEU A 490 5.43 7.72 18.90
CA LEU A 490 4.32 6.78 18.98
C LEU A 490 4.78 5.31 18.82
N ASN A 491 5.99 5.09 18.29
CA ASN A 491 6.56 3.78 18.02
C ASN A 491 5.58 2.85 17.30
N MET A 492 5.18 3.26 16.08
CA MET A 492 4.11 2.62 15.31
C MET A 492 4.24 1.09 15.20
N TYR A 493 5.48 0.58 15.19
CA TYR A 493 5.78 -0.85 15.14
C TYR A 493 6.30 -1.35 16.49
N GLY A 494 5.63 -2.35 17.07
CA GLY A 494 6.07 -2.99 18.31
C GLY A 494 5.48 -2.40 19.60
N ARG A 495 4.59 -1.40 19.49
CA ARG A 495 3.77 -0.92 20.60
C ARG A 495 2.59 -1.86 20.88
N SER A 496 2.26 -2.03 22.15
CA SER A 496 1.09 -2.78 22.63
C SER A 496 0.19 -1.96 23.55
N SER A 497 0.71 -0.89 24.16
CA SER A 497 -0.05 0.03 25.01
C SER A 497 -0.87 1.01 24.17
N ALA A 498 -2.03 1.41 24.71
CA ALA A 498 -2.86 2.45 24.12
C ALA A 498 -2.10 3.81 24.04
N PRO A 499 -2.44 4.66 23.06
CA PRO A 499 -1.97 6.04 23.01
C PRO A 499 -2.61 6.90 24.11
N VAL A 500 -1.87 7.92 24.56
CA VAL A 500 -2.43 8.98 25.42
C VAL A 500 -3.18 10.02 24.58
N ASP A 501 -4.03 10.83 25.22
CA ASP A 501 -4.84 11.83 24.52
C ASP A 501 -4.01 12.79 23.66
N ALA A 502 -2.85 13.24 24.14
CA ALA A 502 -1.96 14.11 23.36
C ALA A 502 -1.44 13.46 22.07
N GLU A 503 -1.21 12.14 22.06
CA GLU A 503 -0.82 11.40 20.85
C GLU A 503 -2.00 11.24 19.88
N LEU A 504 -3.22 11.06 20.42
CA LEU A 504 -4.45 11.01 19.65
C LEU A 504 -4.81 12.38 19.06
N ASP A 505 -4.51 13.47 19.76
CA ASP A 505 -4.66 14.84 19.26
C ASP A 505 -3.78 15.09 18.04
N VAL A 506 -2.54 14.62 18.03
CA VAL A 506 -1.64 14.71 16.86
C VAL A 506 -2.28 14.04 15.64
N LEU A 507 -2.74 12.80 15.80
CA LEU A 507 -3.36 12.04 14.70
C LEU A 507 -4.67 12.66 14.22
N SER A 508 -5.54 13.05 15.16
CA SER A 508 -6.88 13.55 14.85
C SER A 508 -6.88 14.99 14.34
N ASN A 509 -6.01 15.88 14.83
CA ASN A 509 -5.88 17.23 14.29
C ASN A 509 -5.45 17.18 12.82
N ALA A 510 -4.38 16.46 12.51
CA ALA A 510 -3.91 16.30 11.13
C ALA A 510 -4.96 15.63 10.23
N LEU A 511 -5.72 14.67 10.76
CA LEU A 511 -6.83 14.05 10.03
C LEU A 511 -7.90 15.10 9.68
N LEU A 512 -8.39 15.85 10.66
CA LEU A 512 -9.47 16.82 10.48
C LEU A 512 -9.04 18.01 9.62
N GLU A 513 -7.80 18.47 9.74
CA GLU A 513 -7.21 19.49 8.86
C GLU A 513 -7.15 18.99 7.41
N SER A 514 -6.71 17.74 7.20
CA SER A 514 -6.69 17.14 5.87
C SER A 514 -8.09 17.05 5.27
N VAL A 515 -9.12 16.75 6.07
CA VAL A 515 -10.52 16.74 5.63
C VAL A 515 -11.00 18.15 5.29
N ALA A 516 -10.74 19.12 6.17
CA ALA A 516 -11.10 20.52 6.00
C ALA A 516 -10.51 21.16 4.73
N SER A 517 -9.34 20.70 4.30
CA SER A 517 -8.70 21.14 3.04
C SER A 517 -9.48 20.76 1.77
N GLN A 518 -10.35 19.75 1.86
CA GLN A 518 -11.18 19.25 0.75
C GLN A 518 -12.64 19.71 0.87
N ILE A 519 -13.22 19.59 2.07
CA ILE A 519 -14.62 19.91 2.36
C ILE A 519 -14.69 20.54 3.76
N PRO A 520 -15.37 21.69 3.96
CA PRO A 520 -15.55 22.26 5.30
C PRO A 520 -16.18 21.24 6.26
N LEU A 521 -15.63 21.07 7.46
CA LEU A 521 -16.12 20.07 8.42
C LEU A 521 -17.61 20.23 8.75
N ALA A 522 -18.11 21.46 8.83
CA ALA A 522 -19.53 21.77 9.04
C ALA A 522 -20.45 21.32 7.88
N SER A 523 -19.87 21.06 6.70
CA SER A 523 -20.55 20.60 5.49
C SER A 523 -20.47 19.09 5.33
N LEU A 524 -19.85 18.35 6.25
CA LEU A 524 -19.95 16.89 6.26
C LEU A 524 -21.43 16.51 6.41
N ARG A 525 -21.90 15.68 5.50
CA ARG A 525 -23.27 15.17 5.47
C ARG A 525 -23.21 13.65 5.27
N PRO A 526 -24.05 12.89 5.98
CA PRO A 526 -24.18 11.46 5.74
C PRO A 526 -24.70 11.22 4.33
N HIS A 527 -24.02 10.36 3.56
CA HIS A 527 -24.54 9.88 2.29
C HIS A 527 -25.12 8.47 2.48
N PRO A 528 -26.41 8.23 2.17
CA PRO A 528 -27.07 6.94 2.40
C PRO A 528 -26.62 5.79 1.47
N GLY A 529 -25.38 5.83 0.96
CA GLY A 529 -24.98 4.97 -0.17
C GLY A 529 -25.77 5.27 -1.44
N VAL A 530 -25.49 4.57 -2.54
CA VAL A 530 -26.31 4.63 -3.74
C VAL A 530 -27.45 3.63 -3.57
N ILE A 531 -28.70 4.10 -3.54
CA ILE A 531 -29.85 3.22 -3.70
C ILE A 531 -29.79 2.71 -5.13
N ASN A 532 -29.56 1.41 -5.32
CA ASN A 532 -29.49 0.72 -6.61
C ASN A 532 -30.42 1.37 -7.66
N ALA A 533 -29.84 2.00 -8.67
CA ALA A 533 -30.53 2.35 -9.92
C ALA A 533 -30.51 1.18 -10.92
N ILE A 534 -30.18 -0.04 -10.47
CA ILE A 534 -30.15 -1.25 -11.29
C ILE A 534 -30.91 -2.35 -10.55
N LEU A 535 -32.23 -2.35 -10.73
CA LEU A 535 -33.05 -3.56 -10.78
C LEU A 535 -33.24 -3.93 -12.25
#